data_AF-A0A399ESU6-F1
#
_entry.id   AF-A0A399ESU6-F1
#
_cell.length_a   1.000
_cell.length_b   1.000
_cell.length_c   1.000
_cell.angle_alpha   90.00
_cell.angle_beta   90.00
_cell.angle_gamma   90.00
#
_symmetry.space_group_name_H-M   'P 1'
#
loop_
_entity.id
_entity.type
_entity.pdbx_description
1 polymer ?
#
loop_
_entity_poly.entity_id
_entity_poly.type
_entity_poly.pdbx_seq_one_letter_code
_entity_poly.pdbx_strand_id
1 'polypeptide(L)' 'MGWALEQARAAGKRYLRMDCAAERPKLRAFYESLGFEYHSDWWLGSFHAARYQMPL' A
#
# COMPACT_ATOMS: atom_id res chain seq x y z
N MET A 1 -4.52 9.40 7.56
CA MET A 1 -4.94 8.76 6.29
C MET A 1 -5.96 9.55 5.50
N GLY A 2 -6.83 10.37 6.14
CA GLY A 2 -7.85 11.16 5.45
C GLY A 2 -7.33 11.98 4.26
N TRP A 3 -6.26 12.77 4.47
CA TRP A 3 -5.69 13.60 3.40
C TRP A 3 -5.28 12.80 2.15
N ALA A 4 -4.59 11.66 2.29
CA ALA A 4 -4.16 10.87 1.14
C ALA A 4 -5.34 10.23 0.39
N LEU A 5 -6.37 9.80 1.11
CA LEU A 5 -7.61 9.27 0.53
C LEU A 5 -8.36 10.35 -0.24
N GLU A 6 -8.50 11.55 0.34
CA GLU A 6 -9.15 12.69 -0.29
C GLU A 6 -8.42 13.12 -1.56
N GLN A 7 -7.09 13.21 -1.52
CA GLN A 7 -6.29 13.53 -2.70
C GLN A 7 -6.43 12.47 -3.80
N ALA A 8 -6.45 11.19 -3.44
CA ALA A 8 -6.57 10.11 -4.42
C ALA A 8 -7.99 10.06 -5.03
N ARG A 9 -9.03 10.31 -4.24
CA ARG A 9 -10.41 10.49 -4.72
C ARG A 9 -10.55 11.71 -5.63
N ALA A 10 -9.99 12.86 -5.22
CA ALA A 10 -9.98 14.08 -6.01
C ALA A 10 -9.25 13.90 -7.35
N ALA A 11 -8.19 13.07 -7.37
CA ALA A 11 -7.46 12.70 -8.59
C ALA A 11 -8.15 11.60 -9.42
N GLY A 12 -9.38 11.19 -9.07
CA GLY A 12 -10.15 10.16 -9.78
C GLY A 12 -9.52 8.77 -9.76
N LYS A 13 -8.69 8.48 -8.75
CA LYS A 13 -8.09 7.15 -8.59
C LYS A 13 -9.10 6.20 -7.96
N ARG A 14 -8.97 4.91 -8.27
CA ARG A 14 -9.80 3.83 -7.73
C ARG A 14 -9.18 3.13 -6.52
N TYR A 15 -7.88 3.29 -6.35
CA TYR A 15 -7.10 2.61 -5.32
C TYR A 15 -6.01 3.54 -4.80
N LEU A 16 -5.79 3.50 -3.49
CA LEU A 16 -4.59 4.02 -2.86
C LEU A 16 -3.61 2.86 -2.71
N ARG A 17 -2.39 3.00 -3.26
CA ARG A 17 -1.35 1.96 -3.18
C ARG A 17 -0.20 2.43 -2.29
N MET A 18 0.34 1.49 -1.54
CA MET A 18 1.55 1.67 -0.73
C MET A 18 2.54 0.57 -1.05
N ASP A 19 3.79 0.94 -1.29
CA ASP A 19 4.92 0.04 -1.39
C ASP A 19 5.74 0.05 -0.09
N CYS A 20 6.19 -1.12 0.33
CA CYS A 20 7.02 -1.29 1.52
C CYS A 20 7.96 -2.47 1.35
N ALA A 21 9.11 -2.46 2.02
CA ALA A 21 9.98 -3.63 2.11
C ALA A 21 9.19 -4.86 2.62
N ALA A 22 9.15 -5.92 1.81
CA ALA A 22 8.41 -7.15 2.12
C ALA A 22 8.95 -7.87 3.38
N GLU A 23 10.21 -7.61 3.70
CA GLU A 23 10.95 -8.16 4.85
C GLU A 23 10.59 -7.51 6.20
N ARG A 24 9.62 -6.57 6.23
CA ARG A 24 9.17 -5.89 7.46
C ARG A 24 7.79 -6.40 7.89
N PRO A 25 7.70 -7.55 8.59
CA PRO A 25 6.41 -8.15 8.96
C PRO A 25 5.55 -7.26 9.86
N LYS A 26 6.16 -6.45 10.75
CA LYS A 26 5.43 -5.48 11.58
C LYS A 26 4.76 -4.38 10.75
N LEU A 27 5.40 -3.96 9.67
CA LEU A 27 4.87 -2.91 8.80
C LEU A 27 3.74 -3.43 7.92
N ARG A 28 3.84 -4.69 7.48
CA ARG A 28 2.77 -5.42 6.80
C ARG A 28 1.52 -5.54 7.65
N ALA A 29 1.67 -6.03 8.89
CA ALA A 29 0.56 -6.13 9.84
C ALA A 29 -0.07 -4.77 10.15
N PHE A 30 0.74 -3.70 10.23
CA PHE A 30 0.23 -2.35 10.39
C PHE A 30 -0.65 -1.93 9.20
N TYR A 31 -0.23 -2.16 7.96
CA TYR A 31 -1.05 -1.83 6.79
C TYR A 31 -2.33 -2.67 6.70
N GLU A 32 -2.24 -3.96 7.01
CA GLU A 32 -3.43 -4.83 7.09
C GLU A 32 -4.41 -4.33 8.16
N SER A 33 -3.93 -3.86 9.32
CA SER A 33 -4.78 -3.27 10.35
C SER A 33 -5.46 -1.96 9.94
N LEU A 34 -4.91 -1.29 8.93
CA LEU A 34 -5.45 -0.04 8.38
C LEU A 34 -6.43 -0.28 7.23
N GLY A 35 -6.70 -1.55 6.89
CA GLY A 35 -7.62 -1.94 5.81
C GLY A 35 -6.96 -2.03 4.43
N PHE A 36 -5.63 -2.02 4.36
CA PHE A 36 -4.94 -2.32 3.11
C PHE A 36 -4.85 -3.83 2.89
N GLU A 37 -5.12 -4.23 1.66
CA GLU A 37 -5.01 -5.60 1.20
C GLU A 37 -3.68 -5.78 0.47
N TYR A 38 -3.00 -6.90 0.72
CA TYR A 38 -1.82 -7.25 -0.04
C TYR A 38 -2.21 -7.46 -1.51
N HIS A 39 -1.55 -6.75 -2.42
CA HIS A 39 -1.80 -6.84 -3.85
C HIS A 39 -0.78 -7.73 -4.55
N SER A 40 0.52 -7.53 -4.29
CA SER A 40 1.60 -8.26 -4.97
C SER A 40 2.97 -7.86 -4.45
N ASP A 41 3.95 -8.74 -4.56
CA ASP A 41 5.36 -8.37 -4.43
C ASP A 41 5.93 -7.83 -5.75
N TRP A 42 6.93 -6.97 -5.64
CA TRP A 42 7.67 -6.36 -6.72
C TRP A 42 9.15 -6.31 -6.37
N TRP A 43 10.00 -6.68 -7.32
CA TRP A 43 11.45 -6.57 -7.16
C TRP A 43 11.96 -5.35 -7.90
N LEU A 44 12.54 -4.40 -7.15
CA LEU A 44 13.25 -3.26 -7.71
C LEU A 44 14.75 -3.51 -7.56
N GLY A 45 15.33 -4.22 -8.53
CA GLY A 45 16.70 -4.72 -8.43
C GLY A 45 16.84 -5.69 -7.25
N SER A 46 17.67 -5.34 -6.27
CA SER A 46 17.86 -6.12 -5.04
C SER A 46 16.82 -5.82 -3.95
N PHE A 47 15.90 -4.87 -4.16
CA PHE A 47 14.90 -4.50 -3.16
C PHE A 47 13.59 -5.26 -3.39
N HIS A 48 13.17 -6.03 -2.38
CA HIS A 48 11.91 -6.75 -2.39
C HIS A 48 10.81 -5.90 -1.75
N ALA A 49 9.91 -5.37 -2.56
CA ALA A 49 8.80 -4.52 -2.16
C ALA A 49 7.48 -5.30 -2.17
N ALA A 50 6.76 -5.33 -1.05
CA ALA A 50 5.36 -5.72 -0.99
C ALA A 50 4.48 -4.51 -1.31
N ARG A 51 3.59 -4.67 -2.29
CA ARG A 51 2.59 -3.66 -2.65
C ARG A 51 1.27 -4.01 -2.00
N TYR A 52 0.73 -3.02 -1.32
CA TYR A 52 -0.57 -3.04 -0.67
C TYR A 52 -1.50 -2.06 -1.37
N GLN A 53 -2.79 -2.36 -1.37
CA GLN A 53 -3.81 -1.49 -1.93
C GLN A 53 -5.01 -1.36 -1.01
N MET A 54 -5.66 -0.21 -1.06
CA MET A 54 -6.95 0.01 -0.42
C MET A 54 -7.91 0.64 -1.44
N PRO A 55 -9.12 0.10 -1.61
CA PRO A 55 -10.13 0.71 -2.46
C PRO A 55 -10.57 2.07 -1.89
N LEU A 56 -10.79 3.03 -2.79
CA LEU A 56 -11.18 4.41 -2.45
C LEU A 56 -12.69 4.61 -2.47
#